data_AF-A0A9P7NK90-F1
#
_entry.id   AF-A0A9P7NK90-F1
#
_cell.length_a   1.000
_cell.length_b   1.000
_cell.length_c   1.000
_cell.angle_alpha   90.00
_cell.angle_beta   90.00
_cell.angle_gamma   90.00
#
_symmetry.space_group_name_H-M   'P 1'
#
loop_
_entity.id
_entity.type
_entity.pdbx_description
1 polymer ?
#
loop_
_entity_poly.entity_id
_entity_poly.type
_entity_poly.pdbx_seq_one_letter_code
_entity_poly.pdbx_strand_id
1 'polypeptide(L)' 'MRFSALAVAAFAGIALAAQRSCRHDRRHPGMGWYWTGAGDDVEAVAKDFGDDAEAIVTRNHLEDNHVLPPWMTIYVKCPV' A
#
# COMPACT_ATOMS: atom_id res chain seq x y z
N MET A 1 -30.12 46.95 6.41
CA MET A 1 -29.75 45.68 7.08
C MET A 1 -28.77 44.96 6.15
N ARG A 2 -27.49 44.84 6.54
CA ARG A 2 -26.46 44.20 5.72
C ARG A 2 -26.42 42.71 6.08
N PHE A 3 -26.84 41.86 5.16
CA PHE A 3 -26.77 40.40 5.32
C PHE A 3 -25.36 39.95 4.97
N SER A 4 -24.52 39.77 5.98
CA SER A 4 -23.20 39.15 5.82
C SER A 4 -23.39 37.64 5.67
N ALA A 5 -23.31 37.13 4.43
CA ALA A 5 -23.31 35.70 4.17
C ALA A 5 -21.94 35.12 4.55
N LEU A 6 -21.89 34.35 5.63
CA LEU A 6 -20.73 33.52 5.99
C LEU A 6 -20.69 32.31 5.05
N ALA A 7 -19.83 32.35 4.04
CA ALA A 7 -19.56 31.20 3.19
C ALA A 7 -18.67 30.21 3.96
N VAL A 8 -19.24 29.09 4.40
CA VAL A 8 -18.49 27.95 4.96
C VAL A 8 -17.97 27.13 3.79
N ALA A 9 -16.68 27.25 3.49
CA ALA A 9 -16.03 26.39 2.50
C ALA A 9 -15.87 24.97 3.09
N ALA A 10 -16.63 24.02 2.57
CA ALA A 10 -16.45 22.61 2.89
C ALA A 10 -15.16 22.11 2.22
N PHE A 11 -14.10 21.89 2.99
CA PHE A 11 -12.93 21.16 2.51
C PHE A 11 -13.33 19.69 2.37
N ALA A 12 -13.75 19.29 1.17
CA ALA A 12 -13.82 17.89 0.78
C ALA A 12 -12.37 17.38 0.70
N GLY A 13 -11.84 16.93 1.84
CA GLY A 13 -10.55 16.27 1.91
C GLY A 13 -10.64 14.96 1.14
N ILE A 14 -10.03 14.91 -0.03
CA ILE A 14 -9.80 13.65 -0.73
C ILE A 14 -8.82 12.88 0.13
N ALA A 15 -9.31 11.91 0.91
CA ALA A 15 -8.43 10.94 1.54
C ALA A 15 -7.86 10.09 0.41
N LEU A 16 -6.72 10.50 -0.15
CA LEU A 16 -5.83 9.58 -0.81
C LEU A 16 -5.49 8.55 0.27
N ALA A 17 -6.07 7.35 0.19
CA ALA A 17 -5.61 6.22 0.97
C ALA A 17 -4.09 6.20 0.77
N ALA A 18 -3.33 6.33 1.87
CA ALA A 18 -1.88 6.38 1.81
C ALA A 18 -1.39 5.01 1.33
N GLN A 19 -1.35 4.83 0.02
CA GLN A 19 -0.98 3.58 -0.61
C GLN A 19 0.50 3.34 -0.30
N ARG A 20 0.83 2.10 0.09
CA ARG A 20 2.21 1.73 0.41
C ARG A 20 3.10 2.04 -0.80
N SER A 21 4.30 2.55 -0.54
CA SER A 21 5.31 2.79 -1.58
C SER A 21 6.24 1.60 -1.72
N CYS A 22 6.66 1.29 -2.94
CA CYS A 22 7.61 0.23 -3.26
C CYS A 22 8.77 0.78 -4.10
N ARG A 23 9.93 0.14 -4.01
CA ARG A 23 11.08 0.40 -4.87
C ARG A 23 10.90 -0.37 -6.17
N HIS A 24 10.65 0.31 -7.27
CA HIS A 24 10.47 -0.33 -8.57
C HIS A 24 11.67 -1.17 -9.02
N ASP A 25 11.38 -2.34 -9.58
CA ASP A 25 12.34 -3.13 -10.35
C ASP A 25 12.38 -2.64 -11.79
N ARG A 26 13.51 -2.03 -12.17
CA ARG A 26 13.74 -1.53 -13.53
C ARG A 26 13.79 -2.64 -14.58
N ARG A 27 14.00 -3.90 -14.18
CA ARG A 27 14.04 -5.06 -15.08
C ARG A 27 12.67 -5.69 -15.29
N HIS A 28 11.73 -5.49 -14.37
CA HIS A 28 10.38 -6.07 -14.41
C HIS A 28 9.33 -4.97 -14.14
N PRO A 29 8.86 -4.28 -15.19
CA PRO A 29 7.86 -3.23 -15.05
C PRO A 29 6.61 -3.72 -14.31
N GLY A 30 6.12 -2.91 -13.36
CA GLY A 30 4.98 -3.25 -12.51
C GLY A 30 5.33 -4.12 -11.30
N MET A 31 6.61 -4.41 -11.05
CA MET A 31 7.10 -5.14 -9.88
C MET A 31 8.10 -4.31 -9.09
N GLY A 32 8.29 -4.65 -7.81
CA GLY A 32 9.23 -3.94 -6.96
C GLY A 32 9.40 -4.56 -5.57
N TRP A 33 10.26 -3.93 -4.78
CA TRP A 33 10.57 -4.33 -3.42
C TRP A 33 9.84 -3.44 -2.42
N TYR A 34 9.21 -4.07 -1.44
CA TYR A 34 8.55 -3.41 -0.32
C TYR A 34 9.25 -3.78 0.98
N TRP A 35 9.46 -2.79 1.85
CA TRP A 35 10.02 -2.97 3.19
C TRP A 35 8.85 -3.01 4.17
N THR A 36 8.61 -4.18 4.78
CA THR A 36 7.49 -4.41 5.69
C THR A 36 7.59 -3.55 6.96
N GLY A 37 6.46 -2.96 7.36
CA GLY A 37 6.26 -2.28 8.61
C GLY A 37 5.91 -3.22 9.76
N ALA A 38 5.96 -2.71 10.99
CA ALA A 38 5.47 -3.45 12.14
C ALA A 38 3.95 -3.59 12.10
N GLY A 39 3.47 -4.83 12.24
CA GLY A 39 2.04 -5.16 12.18
C GLY A 39 1.51 -5.37 10.76
N ASP A 40 2.39 -5.45 9.76
CA ASP A 40 1.96 -5.83 8.41
C ASP A 40 1.49 -7.28 8.35
N ASP A 41 0.44 -7.48 7.58
CA ASP A 41 0.00 -8.78 7.13
C ASP A 41 -0.02 -8.81 5.58
N VAL A 42 0.02 -10.02 5.02
CA VAL A 42 0.14 -10.21 3.57
C VAL A 42 -1.11 -9.69 2.84
N GLU A 43 -2.29 -9.78 3.45
CA GLU A 43 -3.56 -9.40 2.83
C GLU A 43 -3.67 -7.87 2.66
N ALA A 44 -3.31 -7.12 3.70
CA ALA A 44 -3.26 -5.66 3.68
C ALA A 44 -2.22 -5.17 2.67
N VAL A 45 -1.03 -5.77 2.65
CA VAL A 45 0.01 -5.44 1.67
C VAL A 45 -0.44 -5.75 0.25
N ALA A 46 -1.04 -6.92 0.01
CA ALA A 46 -1.58 -7.30 -1.29
C ALA A 46 -2.63 -6.29 -1.77
N LYS A 47 -3.58 -5.94 -0.90
CA LYS A 47 -4.62 -4.94 -1.20
C LYS A 47 -4.04 -3.59 -1.58
N ASP A 48 -3.07 -3.09 -0.82
CA ASP A 48 -2.45 -1.78 -1.07
C ASP A 48 -1.67 -1.76 -2.38
N PHE A 49 -1.11 -2.88 -2.82
CA PHE A 49 -0.37 -2.97 -4.09
C PHE A 49 -1.21 -3.48 -5.28
N GLY A 50 -2.49 -3.81 -5.08
CA GLY A 50 -3.30 -4.47 -6.11
C GLY A 50 -2.73 -5.84 -6.52
N ASP A 51 -2.10 -6.53 -5.56
CA ASP A 51 -1.53 -7.85 -5.71
C ASP A 51 -2.45 -8.92 -5.12
N ASP A 52 -2.07 -10.17 -5.32
CA ASP A 52 -2.71 -11.33 -4.71
C ASP A 52 -1.85 -11.86 -3.55
N ALA A 53 -2.50 -12.18 -2.42
CA ALA A 53 -1.79 -12.58 -1.20
C ALA A 53 -1.05 -13.91 -1.37
N GLU A 54 -1.68 -14.90 -2.00
CA GLU A 54 -1.08 -16.21 -2.26
C GLU A 54 0.11 -16.09 -3.24
N ALA A 55 0.00 -15.21 -4.24
CA ALA A 55 1.10 -14.87 -5.14
C ALA A 55 2.27 -14.20 -4.40
N ILE A 56 2.01 -13.34 -3.42
CA ILE A 56 3.07 -12.75 -2.57
C ILE A 56 3.76 -13.84 -1.74
N VAL A 57 3.00 -14.71 -1.07
CA VAL A 57 3.54 -15.83 -0.27
C VAL A 57 4.45 -16.71 -1.12
N THR A 58 3.94 -17.14 -2.28
CA THR A 58 4.66 -18.03 -3.20
C THR A 58 5.94 -17.40 -3.72
N ARG A 59 5.88 -16.14 -4.17
CA ARG A 59 7.01 -15.43 -4.78
C ARG A 59 8.11 -15.07 -3.78
N ASN A 60 7.76 -14.95 -2.51
CA ASN A 60 8.69 -14.58 -1.43
C ASN A 60 9.08 -15.76 -0.54
N HIS A 61 8.56 -16.96 -0.82
CA HIS A 61 8.80 -18.17 -0.02
C HIS A 61 8.46 -17.96 1.46
N LEU A 62 7.33 -17.30 1.72
CA LEU A 62 6.87 -17.03 3.09
C LEU A 62 6.19 -18.26 3.68
N GLU A 63 6.26 -18.38 5.00
CA GLU A 63 5.43 -19.34 5.74
C GLU A 63 3.98 -18.86 5.76
N ASP A 64 3.03 -19.81 5.81
CA ASP A 64 1.60 -19.55 5.74
C ASP A 64 1.03 -19.06 7.09
N ASN A 65 1.62 -17.98 7.63
CA ASN A 65 1.26 -17.42 8.94
C ASN A 65 0.58 -16.05 8.86
N HIS A 66 0.28 -15.57 7.64
CA HIS A 66 -0.38 -14.30 7.29
C HIS A 66 0.27 -13.01 7.83
N VAL A 67 1.08 -13.07 8.89
CA VAL A 67 1.76 -11.94 9.53
C VAL A 67 3.18 -11.82 8.98
N LEU A 68 3.50 -10.65 8.43
CA LEU A 68 4.83 -10.37 7.92
C LEU A 68 5.77 -9.94 9.05
N PRO A 69 6.98 -10.52 9.15
CA PRO A 69 7.99 -10.02 10.06
C PRO A 69 8.28 -8.54 9.77
N PRO A 70 8.43 -7.69 10.81
CA PRO A 70 8.80 -6.30 10.59
C PRO A 70 10.19 -6.23 9.98
N TRP A 71 10.37 -5.24 9.12
CA TRP A 71 11.62 -4.89 8.49
C TRP A 71 12.21 -5.90 7.50
N MET A 72 11.38 -6.79 6.98
CA MET A 72 11.72 -7.70 5.89
C MET A 72 11.51 -7.00 4.54
N THR A 73 12.36 -7.34 3.56
CA THR A 73 12.11 -6.95 2.17
C THR A 73 11.39 -8.07 1.44
N ILE A 74 10.25 -7.75 0.84
CA ILE A 74 9.46 -8.67 0.01
C ILE A 74 9.27 -8.09 -1.39
N TYR A 75 9.03 -8.97 -2.35
CA TYR A 75 8.83 -8.68 -3.76
C TYR A 75 7.34 -8.74 -4.12
N VAL A 76 6.80 -7.59 -4.51
CA VAL A 76 5.37 -7.33 -4.69
C VAL A 76 5.12 -6.70 -6.05
N LYS A 77 3.86 -6.71 -6.51
CA LYS A 77 3.44 -5.75 -7.53
C LYS A 77 3.71 -4.32 -7.04
N CYS A 78 4.13 -3.49 -7.97
CA CYS A 78 4.54 -2.12 -7.71
C CYS A 78 3.97 -1.25 -8.83
N PRO A 79 2.71 -0.77 -8.68
CA PRO A 79 2.05 0.04 -9.70
C PRO A 79 2.87 1.32 -9.95
N VAL A 80 3.02 1.65 -11.24
CA VAL A 80 3.79 2.81 -11.74
C VAL A 80 3.10 4.14 -11.48
#